data_AF-A0A2C9LMM8-F1
#
_entry.id   AF-A0A2C9LMM8-F1
#
_cell.length_a   1.000
_cell.length_b   1.000
_cell.length_c   1.000
_cell.angle_alpha   90.00
_cell.angle_beta   90.00
_cell.angle_gamma   90.00
#
_symmetry.space_group_name_H-M   'P 1'
#
loop_
_entity.id
_entity.type
_entity.pdbx_description
1 polymer ?
#
loop_
_entity_poly.entity_id
_entity_poly.type
_entity_poly.pdbx_seq_one_letter_code
_entity_poly.pdbx_strand_id
1 'polypeptide(L)'
;MKTCIFVFLLIGFKSLALNQGRQEKETLTKRSISPIDVLCKRSPDFKVLTYGKTKMCLYYGQDICTYAEAQGRNSTLAIFNTAEKFRILYPMDMVWIGLDDIANEGTYRWADGSILDLQSNLRYTIFQAGEPNAAFDFEDCVCNRCYYDYDKLFDANCAETYNYLCEKSVSLDNVTDIARNKPNRYKFLLCQFCARLVAD
;
A
#
# COMPACT_ATOMS: atom_id res chain seq x y z
N MET A 1 -80.09 32.30 41.65
CA MET A 1 -79.91 31.02 42.37
C MET A 1 -79.12 30.09 41.47
N LYS A 2 -77.93 29.57 41.75
CA LYS A 2 -77.00 29.60 42.88
C LYS A 2 -75.57 29.54 42.31
N THR A 3 -74.67 30.21 43.01
CA THR A 3 -73.21 30.27 42.92
C THR A 3 -72.54 28.89 43.10
N CYS A 4 -71.37 28.64 42.48
CA CYS A 4 -70.16 28.25 43.23
C CYS A 4 -68.88 28.28 42.36
N ILE A 5 -67.81 28.69 43.04
CA ILE A 5 -66.43 28.99 42.62
C ILE A 5 -65.57 27.72 42.63
N PHE A 6 -64.38 27.78 42.01
CA PHE A 6 -63.06 27.23 42.40
C PHE A 6 -62.33 26.72 41.13
N VAL A 7 -61.03 26.90 40.86
CA VAL A 7 -59.90 27.74 41.30
C VAL A 7 -58.78 27.46 40.26
N PHE A 8 -57.85 28.40 40.08
CA PHE A 8 -56.67 28.35 39.20
C PHE A 8 -55.79 27.09 39.34
N LEU A 9 -55.09 26.70 38.27
CA LEU A 9 -53.63 26.44 38.30
C LEU A 9 -53.02 26.47 36.88
N LEU A 10 -51.79 26.98 36.85
CA LEU A 10 -50.86 27.31 35.76
C LEU A 10 -50.61 26.09 34.84
N ILE A 11 -50.10 26.16 33.60
CA ILE A 11 -48.68 26.37 33.22
C ILE A 11 -48.60 26.75 31.72
N GLY A 12 -47.71 27.68 31.38
CA GLY A 12 -47.59 28.26 30.03
C GLY A 12 -46.98 27.35 28.96
N PHE A 13 -47.40 27.57 27.71
CA PHE A 13 -46.67 27.13 26.53
C PHE A 13 -45.98 28.33 25.88
N LYS A 14 -44.68 28.44 26.08
CA LYS A 14 -43.80 29.14 25.14
C LYS A 14 -43.71 28.28 23.88
N SER A 15 -44.15 28.79 22.73
CA SER A 15 -43.58 28.38 21.45
C SER A 15 -43.86 29.43 20.38
N LEU A 16 -42.80 30.04 19.88
CA LEU A 16 -42.39 29.98 18.48
C LEU A 16 -41.13 30.85 18.36
N ALA A 17 -39.96 30.23 18.47
CA ALA A 17 -38.70 30.84 18.03
C ALA A 17 -38.39 30.32 16.62
N LEU A 18 -38.18 31.25 15.70
CA LEU A 18 -37.74 31.06 14.32
C LEU A 18 -36.41 30.27 14.30
N ASN A 19 -36.43 29.05 13.76
CA ASN A 19 -35.21 28.35 13.40
C ASN A 19 -34.70 28.88 12.06
N GLN A 20 -33.66 29.70 12.11
CA GLN A 20 -32.82 30.02 10.97
C GLN A 20 -32.14 28.74 10.47
N GLY A 21 -32.34 28.41 9.20
CA GLY A 21 -31.66 27.33 8.51
C GLY A 21 -30.16 27.56 8.48
N ARG A 22 -29.43 26.84 9.33
CA ARG A 22 -27.98 26.68 9.22
C ARG A 22 -27.72 25.73 8.07
N GLN A 23 -27.30 26.26 6.91
CA GLN A 23 -26.68 25.44 5.89
C GLN A 23 -25.37 24.87 6.48
N GLU A 24 -25.36 23.56 6.72
CA GLU A 24 -24.11 22.81 6.82
C GLU A 24 -23.41 22.92 5.46
N LYS A 25 -22.41 23.80 5.37
CA LYS A 25 -21.43 23.71 4.28
C LYS A 25 -20.73 22.38 4.44
N GLU A 26 -21.13 21.38 3.64
CA GLU A 26 -20.27 20.24 3.35
C GLU A 26 -18.92 20.80 2.92
N THR A 27 -17.96 20.69 3.82
CA THR A 27 -16.60 21.12 3.56
C THR A 27 -16.04 20.08 2.62
N LEU A 28 -16.06 20.39 1.33
CA LEU A 28 -15.43 19.59 0.27
C LEU A 28 -13.94 19.50 0.62
N THR A 29 -13.57 18.51 1.43
CA THR A 29 -12.18 18.21 1.75
C THR A 29 -11.54 17.83 0.43
N LYS A 30 -10.76 18.75 -0.11
CA LYS A 30 -9.99 18.57 -1.34
C LYS A 30 -9.06 17.38 -1.10
N ARG A 31 -9.50 16.17 -1.47
CA ARG A 31 -8.74 14.93 -1.29
C ARG A 31 -7.35 15.15 -1.88
N SER A 32 -6.33 15.16 -1.03
CA SER A 32 -4.95 15.21 -1.47
C SER A 32 -4.64 13.91 -2.20
N ILE A 33 -4.50 14.01 -3.53
CA ILE A 33 -4.11 12.88 -4.38
C ILE A 33 -2.65 12.57 -4.05
N SER A 34 -2.35 11.34 -3.65
CA SER A 34 -0.99 10.95 -3.27
C SER A 34 -0.10 10.77 -4.50
N PRO A 35 1.23 10.93 -4.38
CA PRO A 35 2.16 10.71 -5.50
C PRO A 35 2.00 9.33 -6.17
N ILE A 36 1.76 8.28 -5.38
CA ILE A 36 1.54 6.93 -5.89
C ILE A 36 0.25 6.81 -6.73
N ASP A 37 -0.82 7.52 -6.37
CA ASP A 37 -2.06 7.56 -7.18
C ASP A 37 -1.79 8.19 -8.56
N VAL A 38 -0.97 9.25 -8.61
CA VAL A 38 -0.60 9.92 -9.87
C VAL A 38 0.28 9.02 -10.72
N LEU A 39 1.28 8.38 -10.11
CA LEU A 39 2.18 7.44 -10.79
C LEU A 39 1.41 6.27 -11.39
N CYS A 40 0.51 5.68 -10.61
CA CYS A 40 -0.25 4.53 -11.06
C CYS A 40 -1.24 4.86 -12.15
N LYS A 41 -1.92 6.01 -12.06
CA LYS A 41 -2.83 6.48 -13.11
C LYS A 41 -2.15 6.65 -14.48
N ARG A 42 -0.84 6.92 -14.50
CA ARG A 42 -0.05 7.09 -15.73
C ARG A 42 0.57 5.79 -16.24
N SER A 43 0.42 4.70 -15.49
CA SER A 43 1.03 3.43 -15.80
C SER A 43 -0.06 2.48 -16.28
N PRO A 44 -0.19 2.24 -17.60
CA PRO A 44 -1.18 1.30 -18.13
C PRO A 44 -1.07 -0.05 -17.43
N ASP A 45 -2.21 -0.69 -17.19
CA ASP A 45 -2.34 -2.03 -16.56
C ASP A 45 -1.97 -2.13 -15.08
N PHE A 46 -1.25 -1.15 -14.51
CA PHE A 46 -1.05 -1.07 -13.07
C PHE A 46 -2.31 -0.58 -12.33
N LYS A 47 -2.52 -1.10 -11.12
CA LYS A 47 -3.65 -0.78 -10.25
C LYS A 47 -3.15 -0.36 -8.88
N VAL A 48 -3.82 0.62 -8.29
CA VAL A 48 -3.58 1.00 -6.89
C VAL A 48 -4.29 0.00 -5.99
N LEU A 49 -3.55 -0.75 -5.20
CA LEU A 49 -4.08 -1.55 -4.09
C LEU A 49 -3.77 -0.88 -2.77
N THR A 50 -4.65 -1.02 -1.79
CA THR A 50 -4.59 -0.28 -0.52
C THR A 50 -4.87 -1.19 0.66
N TYR A 51 -4.10 -1.04 1.72
CA TYR A 51 -4.39 -1.61 3.04
C TYR A 51 -4.11 -0.56 4.12
N GLY A 52 -5.13 -0.18 4.89
CA GLY A 52 -5.03 0.93 5.83
C GLY A 52 -4.64 2.24 5.12
N LYS A 53 -3.48 2.80 5.48
CA LYS A 53 -2.89 3.99 4.83
C LYS A 53 -1.87 3.65 3.74
N THR A 54 -1.47 2.38 3.64
CA THR A 54 -0.48 1.89 2.68
C THR A 54 -1.12 1.73 1.32
N LYS A 55 -0.45 2.25 0.29
CA LYS A 55 -0.86 2.14 -1.12
C LYS A 55 0.30 1.58 -1.93
N MET A 56 0.00 0.65 -2.82
CA MET A 56 0.96 0.10 -3.77
C MET A 56 0.40 0.24 -5.19
N CYS A 57 1.26 0.55 -6.14
CA CYS A 57 0.91 0.53 -7.55
C CYS A 57 1.44 -0.76 -8.17
N LEU A 58 0.55 -1.73 -8.39
CA LEU A 58 0.90 -3.11 -8.72
C LEU A 58 0.38 -3.50 -10.09
N TYR A 59 1.17 -4.28 -10.82
CA TYR A 59 0.76 -5.00 -12.02
C TYR A 59 0.81 -6.49 -11.74
N TYR A 60 -0.27 -7.19 -12.09
CA TYR A 60 -0.39 -8.64 -12.01
C TYR A 60 -0.08 -9.23 -13.39
N GLY A 61 0.96 -10.06 -13.47
CA GLY A 61 1.37 -10.76 -14.69
C GLY A 61 0.20 -11.53 -15.31
N GLN A 62 0.11 -11.52 -16.64
CA GLN A 62 -0.95 -12.22 -17.37
C GLN A 62 -0.53 -13.61 -17.84
N ASP A 63 0.71 -13.98 -17.56
CA ASP A 63 1.37 -15.25 -17.86
C ASP A 63 2.13 -15.75 -16.63
N ILE A 64 2.32 -17.07 -16.59
CA ILE A 64 3.22 -17.72 -15.62
C ILE A 64 4.61 -17.82 -16.24
N CYS A 65 5.65 -17.60 -15.44
CA CYS A 65 7.03 -17.65 -15.90
C CYS A 65 7.99 -17.96 -14.76
N THR A 66 9.25 -18.25 -15.11
CA THR A 66 10.34 -18.40 -14.13
C THR A 66 10.67 -17.07 -13.46
N TYR A 67 11.37 -17.12 -12.33
CA TYR A 67 11.75 -15.90 -11.61
C TYR A 67 12.61 -14.97 -12.47
N ALA A 68 13.57 -15.52 -13.20
CA ALA A 68 14.46 -14.75 -14.08
C ALA A 68 13.69 -14.06 -15.23
N GLU A 69 12.70 -14.74 -15.80
CA GLU A 69 11.82 -14.14 -16.82
C GLU A 69 10.95 -13.03 -16.24
N ALA A 70 10.48 -13.18 -15.00
CA ALA A 70 9.71 -12.16 -14.29
C ALA A 70 10.56 -10.92 -13.98
N GLN A 71 11.80 -11.10 -13.52
CA GLN A 71 12.78 -10.02 -13.32
C GLN A 71 13.14 -9.30 -14.62
N GLY A 72 13.19 -10.02 -15.75
CA GLY A 72 13.49 -9.47 -17.07
C GLY A 72 12.36 -8.63 -17.69
N ARG A 73 11.17 -8.55 -17.07
CA ARG A 73 10.07 -7.72 -17.57
C ARG A 73 10.34 -6.23 -17.34
N ASN A 74 9.65 -5.36 -18.08
CA ASN A 74 9.84 -3.89 -18.06
C ASN A 74 9.36 -3.18 -16.77
N SER A 75 9.53 -3.78 -15.60
CA SER A 75 9.25 -3.20 -14.28
C SER A 75 9.94 -3.99 -13.17
N THR A 76 10.08 -3.38 -11.99
CA THR A 76 10.63 -4.03 -10.79
C THR A 76 9.62 -5.00 -10.19
N LEU A 77 10.05 -6.20 -9.78
CA LEU A 77 9.22 -7.12 -8.99
C LEU A 77 8.80 -6.46 -7.66
N ALA A 78 7.59 -6.77 -7.20
CA ALA A 78 6.96 -6.03 -6.12
C ALA A 78 7.59 -6.28 -4.75
N ILE A 79 7.75 -5.21 -3.96
CA ILE A 79 8.46 -5.21 -2.69
C ILE A 79 7.46 -5.14 -1.55
N PHE A 80 7.41 -6.19 -0.72
CA PHE A 80 6.46 -6.34 0.39
C PHE A 80 7.16 -6.29 1.76
N ASN A 81 8.10 -5.34 1.90
CA ASN A 81 8.98 -5.16 3.06
C ASN A 81 8.33 -4.53 4.31
N THR A 82 7.00 -4.50 4.39
CA THR A 82 6.28 -4.12 5.63
C THR A 82 5.07 -5.04 5.83
N ALA A 83 4.60 -5.15 7.07
CA ALA A 83 3.41 -5.96 7.38
C ALA A 83 2.16 -5.47 6.61
N GLU A 84 1.98 -4.16 6.47
CA GLU A 84 0.84 -3.59 5.74
C GLU A 84 0.91 -3.87 4.24
N LYS A 85 2.11 -3.79 3.65
CA LYS A 85 2.31 -4.20 2.27
C LYS A 85 2.01 -5.68 2.10
N PHE A 86 2.49 -6.54 3.01
CA PHE A 86 2.19 -7.97 2.96
C PHE A 86 0.69 -8.27 3.04
N ARG A 87 -0.11 -7.48 3.75
CA ARG A 87 -1.59 -7.62 3.73
C ARG A 87 -2.23 -7.32 2.36
N ILE A 88 -1.57 -6.54 1.51
CA ILE A 88 -1.99 -6.33 0.11
C ILE A 88 -1.66 -7.57 -0.73
N LEU A 89 -0.55 -8.25 -0.45
CA LEU A 89 -0.11 -9.48 -1.12
C LEU A 89 -0.93 -10.71 -0.72
N TYR A 90 -1.29 -10.80 0.56
CA TYR A 90 -1.97 -11.94 1.18
C TYR A 90 -3.03 -12.67 0.31
N PRO A 91 -3.96 -11.98 -0.37
CA PRO A 91 -4.99 -12.66 -1.18
C PRO A 91 -4.51 -13.18 -2.54
N MET A 92 -3.23 -13.04 -2.89
CA MET A 92 -2.70 -13.40 -4.22
C MET A 92 -1.96 -14.73 -4.17
N ASP A 93 -2.37 -15.67 -5.00
CA ASP A 93 -1.83 -17.03 -4.97
C ASP A 93 -0.79 -17.27 -6.05
N MET A 94 0.24 -18.06 -5.72
CA MET A 94 1.26 -18.52 -6.66
C MET A 94 1.86 -17.35 -7.46
N VAL A 95 2.44 -16.39 -6.73
CA VAL A 95 3.08 -15.21 -7.32
C VAL A 95 4.52 -15.05 -6.87
N TRP A 96 5.41 -14.80 -7.82
CA TRP A 96 6.74 -14.27 -7.56
C TRP A 96 6.68 -12.84 -7.04
N ILE A 97 7.54 -12.54 -6.07
CA ILE A 97 7.75 -11.21 -5.52
C ILE A 97 9.23 -10.82 -5.61
N GLY A 98 9.54 -9.54 -5.40
CA GLY A 98 10.90 -9.04 -5.50
C GLY A 98 11.74 -9.29 -4.25
N LEU A 99 11.74 -10.51 -3.72
CA LEU A 99 12.63 -10.95 -2.64
C LEU A 99 13.36 -12.21 -3.11
N ASP A 100 14.68 -12.22 -2.97
CA ASP A 100 15.57 -13.33 -3.35
C ASP A 100 16.85 -13.29 -2.53
N ASP A 101 17.58 -14.40 -2.46
CA ASP A 101 18.95 -14.47 -1.94
C ASP A 101 19.95 -15.06 -2.94
N ILE A 102 19.60 -15.05 -4.24
CA ILE A 102 20.43 -15.48 -5.40
C ILE A 102 21.87 -14.94 -5.33
N ALA A 103 22.03 -13.69 -4.89
CA ALA A 103 23.34 -13.04 -4.85
C ALA A 103 24.24 -13.57 -3.73
N ASN A 104 23.66 -13.97 -2.59
CA ASN A 104 24.39 -14.48 -1.43
C ASN A 104 23.42 -15.25 -0.53
N GLU A 105 23.59 -16.57 -0.53
CA GLU A 105 22.82 -17.54 0.28
C GLU A 105 22.59 -17.05 1.72
N GLY A 106 21.33 -17.09 2.15
CA GLY A 106 20.90 -16.65 3.48
C GLY A 106 20.83 -15.13 3.65
N THR A 107 21.05 -14.34 2.59
CA THR A 107 20.90 -12.87 2.60
C THR A 107 19.81 -12.42 1.64
N TYR A 108 18.57 -12.48 2.12
CA TYR A 108 17.40 -12.05 1.37
C TYR A 108 17.39 -10.55 1.11
N ARG A 109 17.37 -10.20 -0.16
CA ARG A 109 17.40 -8.84 -0.69
C ARG A 109 16.11 -8.55 -1.44
N TRP A 110 15.52 -7.40 -1.14
CA TRP A 110 14.41 -6.86 -1.91
C TRP A 110 14.89 -6.24 -3.21
N ALA A 111 14.02 -6.16 -4.21
CA ALA A 111 14.35 -5.60 -5.52
C ALA A 111 14.76 -4.10 -5.52
N ASP A 112 14.55 -3.37 -4.41
CA ASP A 112 15.11 -2.01 -4.21
C ASP A 112 16.53 -2.02 -3.59
N GLY A 113 17.08 -3.20 -3.34
CA GLY A 113 18.39 -3.43 -2.73
C GLY A 113 18.37 -3.50 -1.21
N SER A 114 17.25 -3.19 -0.54
CA SER A 114 17.13 -3.32 0.92
C SER A 114 17.21 -4.77 1.36
N ILE A 115 17.80 -5.04 2.53
CA ILE A 115 17.99 -6.39 3.04
C ILE A 115 16.89 -6.70 4.07
N LEU A 116 16.31 -7.89 3.98
CA LEU A 116 15.44 -8.42 5.03
C LEU A 116 16.31 -8.89 6.20
N ASP A 117 16.13 -8.28 7.37
CA ASP A 117 16.68 -8.84 8.61
C ASP A 117 15.91 -10.11 8.99
N LEU A 118 16.58 -11.27 8.90
CA LEU A 118 16.01 -12.57 9.22
C LEU A 118 15.65 -12.73 10.71
N GLN A 119 16.19 -11.90 11.59
CA GLN A 119 15.82 -11.89 13.02
C GLN A 119 14.65 -10.94 13.34
N SER A 120 14.20 -10.16 12.36
CA SER A 120 13.14 -9.17 12.56
C SER A 120 11.76 -9.80 12.74
N ASN A 121 10.88 -9.08 13.44
CA ASN A 121 9.45 -9.42 13.53
C ASN A 121 8.76 -9.51 12.16
N LEU A 122 9.28 -8.80 11.16
CA LEU A 122 8.74 -8.82 9.81
C LEU A 122 8.89 -10.22 9.21
N ARG A 123 10.07 -10.86 9.32
CA ARG A 123 10.31 -12.22 8.83
C ARG A 123 9.26 -13.19 9.35
N TYR A 124 9.01 -13.21 10.67
CA TYR A 124 7.99 -14.08 11.29
C TYR A 124 6.55 -13.74 10.87
N THR A 125 6.32 -12.50 10.46
CA THR A 125 5.00 -12.06 9.98
C THR A 125 4.74 -12.60 8.58
N ILE A 126 5.71 -12.52 7.68
CA ILE A 126 5.51 -12.74 6.23
C ILE A 126 5.85 -14.15 5.77
N PHE A 127 6.82 -14.84 6.37
CA PHE A 127 7.16 -16.21 6.01
C PHE A 127 6.29 -17.24 6.73
N GLN A 128 6.04 -18.35 6.05
CA GLN A 128 5.39 -19.50 6.65
C GLN A 128 6.23 -20.02 7.83
N ALA A 129 5.56 -20.61 8.83
CA ALA A 129 6.27 -21.23 9.94
C ALA A 129 7.16 -22.37 9.42
N GLY A 130 8.47 -22.25 9.62
CA GLY A 130 9.47 -23.15 9.04
C GLY A 130 10.33 -22.47 7.97
N GLU A 131 9.83 -21.42 7.32
CA GLU A 131 10.47 -20.78 6.17
C GLU A 131 11.17 -19.45 6.50
N PRO A 132 12.18 -19.04 5.71
CA PRO A 132 12.82 -19.84 4.66
C PRO A 132 13.64 -20.97 5.27
N ASN A 133 13.69 -22.11 4.60
CA ASN A 133 14.35 -23.33 5.09
C ASN A 133 15.52 -23.81 4.20
N ALA A 134 15.71 -23.16 3.04
CA ALA A 134 16.67 -23.51 2.01
C ALA A 134 16.53 -24.98 1.58
N ALA A 135 15.31 -25.44 1.29
CA ALA A 135 15.10 -26.85 0.99
C ALA A 135 15.94 -27.23 -0.22
N PHE A 136 16.73 -28.29 -0.09
CA PHE A 136 17.58 -28.82 -1.17
C PHE A 136 18.72 -27.89 -1.66
N ASP A 137 19.09 -26.83 -0.93
CA ASP A 137 20.19 -25.90 -1.30
C ASP A 137 20.02 -25.18 -2.66
N PHE A 138 18.77 -25.03 -3.17
CA PHE A 138 18.48 -24.41 -4.49
C PHE A 138 17.25 -23.48 -4.51
N GLU A 139 16.76 -23.04 -3.35
CA GLU A 139 15.54 -22.23 -3.23
C GLU A 139 15.85 -20.75 -3.01
N ASP A 140 16.39 -20.08 -4.04
CA ASP A 140 16.89 -18.71 -3.88
C ASP A 140 15.81 -17.62 -4.13
N CYS A 141 14.59 -18.02 -4.51
CA CYS A 141 13.52 -17.13 -4.97
C CYS A 141 12.30 -17.21 -4.06
N VAL A 142 11.57 -16.10 -3.86
CA VAL A 142 10.43 -16.09 -2.93
C VAL A 142 9.09 -15.99 -3.65
N CYS A 143 8.18 -16.90 -3.31
CA CYS A 143 6.78 -16.90 -3.77
C CYS A 143 5.79 -16.76 -2.62
N ASN A 144 4.64 -16.14 -2.91
CA ASN A 144 3.50 -16.12 -2.00
C ASN A 144 2.56 -17.28 -2.32
N ARG A 145 2.20 -18.07 -1.28
CA ARG A 145 1.16 -19.11 -1.38
C ARG A 145 1.38 -20.08 -2.55
N CYS A 146 2.61 -20.49 -2.76
CA CYS A 146 3.00 -21.47 -3.79
C CYS A 146 2.64 -22.91 -3.42
N TYR A 147 2.22 -23.16 -2.17
CA TYR A 147 1.75 -24.45 -1.67
C TYR A 147 0.30 -24.36 -1.19
N TYR A 148 -0.55 -25.32 -1.59
CA TYR A 148 -2.02 -25.25 -1.59
C TYR A 148 -2.74 -25.06 -0.23
N ASP A 149 -2.04 -25.11 0.90
CA ASP A 149 -2.64 -24.98 2.24
C ASP A 149 -2.05 -23.82 3.06
N TYR A 150 -1.22 -22.98 2.44
CA TYR A 150 -0.48 -21.95 3.14
C TYR A 150 -0.82 -20.54 2.64
N ASP A 151 -0.67 -19.56 3.52
CA ASP A 151 -1.10 -18.18 3.31
C ASP A 151 0.06 -17.17 3.40
N LYS A 152 1.29 -17.67 3.33
CA LYS A 152 2.53 -16.92 3.53
C LYS A 152 3.60 -17.21 2.49
N LEU A 153 4.72 -16.50 2.63
CA LEU A 153 5.89 -16.64 1.78
C LEU A 153 6.64 -17.94 2.02
N PHE A 154 7.20 -18.46 0.94
CA PHE A 154 8.17 -19.55 0.89
C PHE A 154 9.33 -19.11 0.00
N ASP A 155 10.53 -19.52 0.37
CA ASP A 155 11.59 -19.78 -0.59
C ASP A 155 11.18 -20.93 -1.52
N ALA A 156 11.58 -20.84 -2.78
CA ALA A 156 11.23 -21.76 -3.83
C ALA A 156 12.28 -21.77 -4.92
N ASN A 157 12.31 -22.87 -5.66
CA ASN A 157 13.21 -23.03 -6.78
C ASN A 157 12.86 -22.01 -7.88
N CYS A 158 13.82 -21.17 -8.23
CA CYS A 158 13.67 -20.10 -9.23
C CYS A 158 13.24 -20.58 -10.62
N ALA A 159 13.42 -21.87 -10.94
CA ALA A 159 13.02 -22.49 -12.20
C ALA A 159 11.54 -22.89 -12.24
N GLU A 160 10.83 -22.86 -11.12
CA GLU A 160 9.38 -23.03 -11.09
C GLU A 160 8.69 -21.89 -11.85
N THR A 161 7.47 -22.15 -12.32
CA THR A 161 6.69 -21.13 -13.04
C THR A 161 5.48 -20.69 -12.23
N TYR A 162 5.46 -19.41 -11.87
CA TYR A 162 4.36 -18.78 -11.15
C TYR A 162 3.91 -17.51 -11.88
N ASN A 163 2.75 -16.98 -11.50
CA ASN A 163 2.43 -15.59 -11.84
C ASN A 163 3.44 -14.66 -11.15
N TYR A 164 3.38 -13.36 -11.41
CA TYR A 164 4.31 -12.42 -10.80
C TYR A 164 3.66 -11.06 -10.58
N LEU A 165 4.21 -10.32 -9.62
CA LEU A 165 3.79 -8.96 -9.31
C LEU A 165 4.92 -8.00 -9.59
N CYS A 166 4.62 -6.92 -10.32
CA CYS A 166 5.53 -5.79 -10.46
C CYS A 166 5.02 -4.59 -9.67
N GLU A 167 5.92 -3.80 -9.09
CA GLU A 167 5.61 -2.54 -8.41
C GLU A 167 6.20 -1.35 -9.17
N LYS A 168 5.43 -0.26 -9.22
CA LYS A 168 5.95 1.07 -9.48
C LYS A 168 5.98 1.87 -8.20
N SER A 169 7.19 2.18 -7.74
CA SER A 169 7.42 2.97 -6.54
C SER A 169 7.84 4.41 -6.89
N VAL A 170 7.60 5.31 -5.94
CA VAL A 170 8.06 6.70 -6.04
C VAL A 170 9.50 6.74 -5.52
N SER A 171 10.47 6.62 -6.41
CA SER A 171 11.88 6.92 -6.07
C SER A 171 12.11 8.43 -6.00
N LEU A 172 13.17 8.86 -5.31
CA LEU A 172 13.57 10.27 -5.25
C LEU A 172 13.80 10.85 -6.66
N ASP A 173 14.26 10.03 -7.61
CA ASP A 173 14.42 10.42 -9.01
C ASP A 173 13.08 10.76 -9.67
N ASN A 174 12.04 9.95 -9.43
CA ASN A 174 10.68 10.16 -9.96
C ASN A 174 10.01 11.40 -9.34
N VAL A 175 10.35 11.78 -8.10
CA VAL A 175 9.86 13.01 -7.47
C VAL A 175 10.38 14.25 -8.20
N THR A 176 11.65 14.24 -8.64
CA THR A 176 12.22 15.37 -9.38
C THR A 176 11.57 15.55 -10.74
N ASP A 177 11.21 14.47 -11.45
CA ASP A 177 10.50 14.55 -12.74
C ASP A 177 9.05 15.00 -12.61
N ILE A 178 8.35 14.57 -11.55
CA ILE A 178 7.01 15.07 -11.23
C ILE A 178 7.06 16.57 -10.90
N ALA A 179 8.12 17.05 -10.25
CA ALA A 179 8.31 18.45 -9.92
C ALA A 179 8.67 19.31 -11.15
N ARG A 180 9.47 18.79 -12.09
CA ARG A 180 9.85 19.49 -13.34
C ARG A 180 8.66 19.76 -14.27
N ASN A 181 7.65 18.89 -14.27
CA ASN A 181 6.49 18.96 -15.16
C ASN A 181 5.25 19.68 -14.59
N LYS A 182 5.39 20.49 -13.52
CA LYS A 182 4.28 21.30 -12.96
C LYS A 182 4.29 22.72 -13.54
N PRO A 183 3.12 23.32 -13.83
CA PRO A 183 3.04 24.73 -14.22
C PRO A 183 3.65 25.64 -13.14
N ASN A 184 4.40 26.66 -13.57
CA ASN A 184 5.32 27.49 -12.77
C ASN A 184 4.80 28.01 -11.42
N ARG A 185 3.49 28.10 -11.22
CA ARG A 185 2.86 28.56 -9.97
C ARG A 185 2.98 27.61 -8.78
N TYR A 186 3.51 26.39 -8.95
CA TYR A 186 3.76 25.43 -7.86
C TYR A 186 5.25 25.17 -7.57
N LYS A 187 6.18 25.82 -8.30
CA LYS A 187 7.63 25.64 -8.10
C LYS A 187 8.11 26.10 -6.71
N PHE A 188 7.45 27.08 -6.12
CA PHE A 188 7.87 27.66 -4.83
C PHE A 188 7.59 26.78 -3.61
N LEU A 189 6.58 25.89 -3.63
CA LEU A 189 6.26 25.05 -2.48
C LEU A 189 7.11 23.76 -2.37
N LEU A 190 7.61 23.23 -3.50
CA LEU A 190 8.41 22.01 -3.49
C LEU A 190 9.88 22.25 -3.08
N CYS A 191 10.39 23.48 -3.26
CA CYS A 191 11.77 23.83 -2.87
C CYS A 191 11.99 23.75 -1.34
N GLN A 192 10.97 24.03 -0.52
CA GLN A 192 11.06 23.92 0.94
C GLN A 192 11.11 22.48 1.47
N PHE A 193 10.55 21.52 0.74
CA PHE A 193 10.61 20.10 1.13
C PHE A 193 11.94 19.45 0.75
N CYS A 194 12.52 19.78 -0.42
CA CYS A 194 13.86 19.30 -0.79
C CYS A 194 14.96 19.84 0.14
N ALA A 195 14.87 21.11 0.59
CA ALA A 195 15.87 21.70 1.48
C ALA A 195 15.96 21.02 2.86
N ARG A 196 14.89 20.35 3.33
CA ARG A 196 14.88 19.62 4.61
C ARG A 196 15.44 18.21 4.53
N LEU A 197 15.44 17.58 3.35
CA LEU A 197 15.95 16.21 3.18
C LEU A 197 17.47 16.14 2.94
N VAL A 198 18.11 17.27 2.64
CA VAL A 198 19.57 17.37 2.46
C VAL A 198 20.27 17.86 3.74
N ALA A 199 19.50 18.13 4.81
CA ALA A 199 19.99 18.74 6.04
C ALA A 199 20.08 17.76 7.23
N ASP A 200 19.80 16.47 7.04
CA ASP A 200 19.99 15.39 8.04
C ASP A 200 20.97 14.33 7.53
#